data_AF-A0A2A4I4R5-F1
#
_entry.id   AF-A0A2A4I4R5-F1
#
_cell.length_a   1.000
_cell.length_b   1.000
_cell.length_c   1.000
_cell.angle_alpha   90.00
_cell.angle_beta   90.00
_cell.angle_gamma   90.00
#
_symmetry.space_group_name_H-M   'P 1'
#
loop_
_entity.id
_entity.type
_entity.pdbx_description
1 polymer ?
#
loop_
_entity_poly.entity_id
_entity_poly.type
_entity_poly.pdbx_seq_one_letter_code
_entity_poly.pdbx_strand_id
1 'polypeptide(L)'
;MTAEGSPRAIAEQLLASIDRTSWQMTGTETAFAITLAATNIAFDAKSVEPGRAFERLAFAVEARIAFERASAMLAAVPSKGPLPLWLVSGSDVLAHWLAWSGSSRALARVLTLDDALGHAPFSADLTRRARRELKQGGARIRVRQGIAVAQEIELAEQPHTTAFLGETALIRIDAATLPETLLAALEPKPLANAHRPLGEVIDHPFVRAADLRYSAVRNEGGAIVFDVASHQTPLAPVPREAWSVLPFDADPVFPWRPTAREIRAHDRLVRAGRRSTERLGFGTAERSA
;
A
#
# COMPACT_ATOMS: atom_id res chain seq x y z
N MET A 1 22.78 -4.73 -22.74
CA MET A 1 22.37 -6.01 -23.36
C MET A 1 20.86 -6.10 -23.27
N THR A 2 20.22 -6.14 -24.43
CA THR A 2 18.78 -6.12 -24.66
C THR A 2 18.16 -7.46 -24.27
N ALA A 3 17.11 -7.45 -23.44
CA ALA A 3 16.31 -8.64 -23.21
C ALA A 3 15.50 -8.95 -24.48
N GLU A 4 16.12 -9.68 -25.40
CA GLU A 4 15.46 -10.35 -26.54
C GLU A 4 15.24 -11.81 -26.13
N GLY A 5 13.98 -12.20 -25.97
CA GLY A 5 13.59 -13.56 -25.56
C GLY A 5 12.13 -13.82 -25.89
N SER A 6 11.74 -15.09 -25.98
CA SER A 6 10.32 -15.47 -26.11
C SER A 6 9.53 -14.93 -24.91
N PRO A 7 8.21 -14.68 -25.04
CA PRO A 7 7.38 -14.27 -23.91
C PRO A 7 7.52 -15.22 -22.71
N ARG A 8 7.68 -16.52 -22.98
CA ARG A 8 7.95 -17.53 -21.97
C ARG A 8 9.29 -17.30 -21.26
N ALA A 9 10.39 -17.12 -22.00
CA ALA A 9 11.70 -16.86 -21.40
C ALA A 9 11.73 -15.56 -20.57
N ILE A 10 10.98 -14.53 -20.98
CA ILE A 10 10.83 -13.30 -20.19
C ILE A 10 10.03 -13.56 -18.91
N ALA A 11 8.97 -14.37 -18.97
CA ALA A 11 8.20 -14.74 -17.81
C ALA A 11 9.02 -15.59 -16.82
N GLU A 12 9.85 -16.52 -17.31
CA GLU A 12 10.79 -17.29 -16.49
C GLU A 12 11.82 -16.38 -15.81
N GLN A 13 12.30 -15.33 -16.49
CA GLN A 13 13.19 -14.33 -15.86
C GLN A 13 12.51 -13.54 -14.75
N LEU A 14 11.21 -13.21 -14.87
CA LEU A 14 10.44 -12.61 -13.77
C LEU A 14 10.34 -13.57 -12.58
N LEU A 15 10.01 -14.82 -12.86
CA LEU A 15 9.84 -15.88 -11.85
C LEU A 15 11.13 -16.30 -11.14
N ALA A 16 12.30 -16.04 -11.73
CA ALA A 16 13.60 -16.36 -11.14
C ALA A 16 13.91 -15.58 -9.85
N SER A 17 13.14 -14.55 -9.53
CA SER A 17 13.28 -13.73 -8.32
C SER A 17 12.59 -14.31 -7.07
N ILE A 18 11.81 -15.38 -7.22
CA ILE A 18 11.05 -16.03 -6.14
C ILE A 18 11.35 -17.53 -6.11
N ASP A 19 11.05 -18.20 -5.00
CA ASP A 19 11.27 -19.64 -4.88
C ASP A 19 10.51 -20.42 -5.97
N ARG A 20 11.20 -21.39 -6.59
CA ARG A 20 10.66 -22.27 -7.64
C ARG A 20 9.44 -23.05 -7.16
N THR A 21 9.36 -23.37 -5.86
CA THR A 21 8.22 -24.09 -5.28
C THR A 21 6.94 -23.25 -5.23
N SER A 22 7.06 -21.92 -5.35
CA SER A 22 5.97 -20.96 -5.22
C SER A 22 5.10 -20.84 -6.48
N TRP A 23 5.51 -21.44 -7.60
CA TRP A 23 4.82 -21.30 -8.88
C TRP A 23 4.86 -22.55 -9.74
N GLN A 24 3.91 -22.64 -10.68
CA GLN A 24 3.88 -23.66 -11.71
C GLN A 24 3.63 -23.00 -13.06
N MET A 25 4.29 -23.51 -14.10
CA MET A 25 4.08 -23.09 -15.47
C MET A 25 3.67 -24.30 -16.30
N THR A 26 2.58 -24.17 -17.04
CA THR A 26 2.04 -25.22 -17.92
C THR A 26 1.84 -24.67 -19.32
N GLY A 27 1.81 -25.56 -20.31
CA GLY A 27 1.67 -25.18 -21.72
C GLY A 27 2.99 -25.05 -22.48
N THR A 28 2.91 -24.46 -23.68
CA THR A 28 3.95 -24.41 -24.72
C THR A 28 4.70 -23.06 -24.75
N GLU A 29 5.63 -22.86 -25.69
CA GLU A 29 6.32 -21.58 -25.88
C GLU A 29 5.38 -20.43 -26.29
N THR A 30 4.35 -20.75 -27.09
CA THR A 30 3.44 -19.76 -27.69
C THR A 30 2.10 -19.65 -26.97
N ALA A 31 1.82 -20.54 -26.03
CA ALA A 31 0.61 -20.50 -25.21
C ALA A 31 0.89 -21.21 -23.89
N PHE A 32 1.02 -20.45 -22.82
CA PHE A 32 1.32 -20.97 -21.48
C PHE A 32 0.53 -20.26 -20.41
N ALA A 33 0.46 -20.88 -19.25
CA ALA A 33 -0.20 -20.36 -18.07
C ALA A 33 0.75 -20.46 -16.89
N ILE A 34 0.73 -19.44 -16.03
CA ILE A 34 1.49 -19.43 -14.80
C ILE A 34 0.49 -19.41 -13.65
N THR A 35 0.57 -20.45 -12.83
CA THR A 35 -0.09 -20.47 -11.52
C THR A 35 0.91 -19.99 -10.50
N LEU A 36 0.67 -18.80 -9.99
CA LEU A 36 1.36 -18.22 -8.85
C LEU A 36 0.25 -17.63 -7.99
N ALA A 37 0.35 -17.73 -6.68
CA ALA A 37 -0.57 -16.99 -5.83
C ALA A 37 -2.07 -17.37 -5.94
N ALA A 38 -2.42 -18.65 -6.22
CA ALA A 38 -3.77 -19.08 -6.64
C ALA A 38 -4.35 -18.29 -7.85
N THR A 39 -3.52 -17.47 -8.48
CA THR A 39 -3.83 -16.64 -9.63
C THR A 39 -3.30 -17.38 -10.84
N ASN A 40 -4.20 -17.71 -11.76
CA ASN A 40 -3.82 -18.21 -13.05
C ASN A 40 -3.63 -17.04 -14.01
N ILE A 41 -2.41 -16.88 -14.52
CA ILE A 41 -2.05 -15.85 -15.48
C ILE A 41 -1.80 -16.53 -16.81
N ALA A 42 -2.80 -16.45 -17.70
CA ALA A 42 -2.72 -17.00 -19.04
C ALA A 42 -1.97 -16.04 -19.98
N PHE A 43 -1.05 -16.61 -20.75
CA PHE A 43 -0.31 -15.98 -21.83
C PHE A 43 -0.72 -16.67 -23.13
N ASP A 44 -1.81 -16.20 -23.74
CA ASP A 44 -2.30 -16.70 -25.02
C ASP A 44 -2.82 -15.53 -25.90
N ALA A 45 -2.85 -15.74 -27.22
CA ALA A 45 -3.24 -14.72 -28.21
C ALA A 45 -4.75 -14.37 -28.18
N LYS A 46 -5.56 -15.15 -27.46
CA LYS A 46 -7.00 -14.95 -27.29
C LYS A 46 -7.34 -14.30 -25.95
N SER A 47 -6.35 -14.09 -25.09
CA SER A 47 -6.51 -13.47 -23.79
C SER A 47 -6.94 -12.02 -24.00
N VAL A 48 -7.85 -11.55 -23.14
CA VAL A 48 -8.56 -10.27 -23.33
C VAL A 48 -7.60 -9.06 -23.32
N GLU A 49 -6.40 -9.20 -22.71
CA GLU A 49 -5.38 -8.14 -22.64
C GLU A 49 -3.95 -8.73 -22.51
N PRO A 50 -3.31 -9.22 -23.59
CA PRO A 50 -1.98 -9.83 -23.51
C PRO A 50 -0.90 -8.87 -22.99
N GLY A 51 -1.08 -7.55 -23.19
CA GLY A 51 -0.19 -6.51 -22.66
C GLY A 51 -0.20 -6.37 -21.13
N ARG A 52 -1.26 -6.83 -20.45
CA ARG A 52 -1.38 -6.80 -18.98
C ARG A 52 -0.94 -8.10 -18.29
N ALA A 53 -0.76 -9.20 -19.02
CA ALA A 53 -0.35 -10.48 -18.43
C ALA A 53 1.01 -10.37 -17.71
N PHE A 54 1.97 -9.65 -18.31
CA PHE A 54 3.26 -9.38 -17.67
C PHE A 54 3.16 -8.43 -16.47
N GLU A 55 2.28 -7.43 -16.50
CA GLU A 55 2.02 -6.57 -15.32
C GLU A 55 1.46 -7.40 -14.16
N ARG A 56 0.48 -8.26 -14.45
CA ARG A 56 -0.12 -9.17 -13.46
C ARG A 56 0.92 -10.14 -12.90
N LEU A 57 1.81 -10.66 -13.75
CA LEU A 57 2.89 -11.55 -13.31
C LEU A 57 3.89 -10.81 -12.44
N ALA A 58 4.33 -9.62 -12.83
CA ALA A 58 5.23 -8.79 -12.02
C ALA A 58 4.60 -8.47 -10.66
N PHE A 59 3.33 -8.06 -10.63
CA PHE A 59 2.61 -7.80 -9.38
C PHE A 59 2.52 -9.05 -8.48
N ALA A 60 2.24 -10.22 -9.07
CA ALA A 60 2.19 -11.47 -8.32
C ALA A 60 3.56 -11.91 -7.78
N VAL A 61 4.64 -11.72 -8.56
CA VAL A 61 6.02 -11.95 -8.14
C VAL A 61 6.40 -11.01 -6.99
N GLU A 62 6.08 -9.73 -7.11
CA GLU A 62 6.33 -8.71 -6.09
C GLU A 62 5.60 -9.02 -4.77
N ALA A 63 4.34 -9.45 -4.84
CA ALA A 63 3.60 -9.92 -3.68
C ALA A 63 4.25 -11.16 -3.04
N ARG A 64 4.79 -12.08 -3.84
CA ARG A 64 5.48 -13.27 -3.32
C ARG A 64 6.80 -12.93 -2.64
N ILE A 65 7.62 -12.05 -3.22
CA ILE A 65 8.83 -11.51 -2.56
C ILE A 65 8.45 -10.90 -1.20
N ALA A 66 7.36 -10.12 -1.16
CA ALA A 66 6.87 -9.52 0.08
C ALA A 66 6.56 -10.55 1.17
N PHE A 67 5.91 -11.64 0.80
CA PHE A 67 5.58 -12.72 1.72
C PHE A 67 6.83 -13.49 2.20
N GLU A 68 7.72 -13.86 1.27
CA GLU A 68 8.96 -14.60 1.59
C GLU A 68 9.86 -13.80 2.53
N ARG A 69 10.00 -12.48 2.29
CA ARG A 69 10.75 -11.59 3.18
C ARG A 69 10.09 -11.42 4.54
N ALA A 70 8.78 -11.19 4.59
CA ALA A 70 8.07 -11.08 5.86
C ALA A 70 8.26 -12.37 6.70
N SER A 71 8.20 -13.53 6.07
CA SER A 71 8.43 -14.83 6.70
C SER A 71 9.87 -14.98 7.20
N ALA A 72 10.87 -14.58 6.39
CA ALA A 72 12.26 -14.61 6.79
C ALA A 72 12.55 -13.66 7.97
N MET A 73 11.97 -12.44 7.96
CA MET A 73 12.07 -11.48 9.05
C MET A 73 11.46 -12.03 10.34
N LEU A 74 10.31 -12.71 10.26
CA LEU A 74 9.68 -13.37 11.41
C LEU A 74 10.55 -14.50 11.96
N ALA A 75 11.15 -15.30 11.10
CA ALA A 75 12.03 -16.39 11.51
C ALA A 75 13.33 -15.88 12.18
N ALA A 76 13.82 -14.72 11.75
CA ALA A 76 15.01 -14.09 12.32
C ALA A 76 14.76 -13.46 13.71
N VAL A 77 13.51 -13.09 14.02
CA VAL A 77 13.15 -12.47 15.29
C VAL A 77 12.65 -13.54 16.26
N PRO A 78 13.21 -13.66 17.47
CA PRO A 78 12.73 -14.62 18.46
C PRO A 78 11.36 -14.20 18.98
N SER A 79 10.28 -14.64 18.33
CA SER A 79 8.92 -14.34 18.78
C SER A 79 8.14 -15.62 19.13
N LYS A 80 7.50 -15.61 20.30
CA LYS A 80 6.50 -16.60 20.76
C LYS A 80 5.11 -15.98 20.92
N GLY A 81 4.82 -14.90 20.18
CA GLY A 81 3.66 -14.03 20.39
C GLY A 81 2.88 -13.71 19.11
N PRO A 82 1.87 -12.80 19.19
CA PRO A 82 1.13 -12.35 18.02
C PRO A 82 2.05 -11.65 17.01
N LEU A 83 1.55 -11.50 15.78
CA LEU A 83 2.30 -10.93 14.68
C LEU A 83 2.78 -9.50 15.01
N PRO A 84 4.08 -9.17 14.81
CA PRO A 84 4.61 -7.89 15.21
C PRO A 84 4.14 -6.75 14.31
N LEU A 85 3.76 -5.63 14.92
CA LEU A 85 3.28 -4.43 14.23
C LEU A 85 4.29 -3.80 13.28
N TRP A 86 5.59 -4.06 13.45
CA TRP A 86 6.63 -3.52 12.57
C TRP A 86 6.59 -4.13 11.16
N LEU A 87 5.85 -5.23 10.94
CA LEU A 87 5.52 -5.74 9.61
C LEU A 87 4.34 -5.02 8.95
N VAL A 88 3.71 -4.10 9.66
CA VAL A 88 2.60 -3.29 9.15
C VAL A 88 3.10 -1.87 8.99
N SER A 89 3.02 -1.38 7.76
CA SER A 89 3.18 0.03 7.47
C SER A 89 1.84 0.73 7.67
N GLY A 90 1.82 1.96 8.15
CA GLY A 90 0.62 2.78 8.19
C GLY A 90 0.97 4.22 7.86
N SER A 91 -0.06 5.01 7.58
CA SER A 91 0.09 6.46 7.52
C SER A 91 0.71 6.96 8.85
N ASP A 92 1.63 7.91 8.78
CA ASP A 92 2.20 8.61 9.95
C ASP A 92 1.12 9.13 10.90
N VAL A 93 0.04 9.69 10.34
CA VAL A 93 -1.16 10.11 11.07
C VAL A 93 -1.80 8.95 11.83
N LEU A 94 -1.95 7.79 11.19
CA LEU A 94 -2.47 6.58 11.84
C LEU A 94 -1.53 6.08 12.94
N ALA A 95 -0.21 6.11 12.73
CA ALA A 95 0.77 5.71 13.74
C ALA A 95 0.66 6.59 15.01
N HIS A 96 0.59 7.91 14.83
CA HIS A 96 0.36 8.85 15.93
C HIS A 96 -0.99 8.63 16.61
N TRP A 97 -2.04 8.33 15.85
CA TRP A 97 -3.35 8.05 16.41
C TRP A 97 -3.33 6.78 17.26
N LEU A 98 -2.74 5.69 16.76
CA LEU A 98 -2.64 4.41 17.48
C LEU A 98 -1.85 4.53 18.78
N ALA A 99 -0.79 5.36 18.76
CA ALA A 99 0.00 5.69 19.93
C ALA A 99 -0.81 6.50 20.93
N TRP A 100 -1.42 7.61 20.47
CA TRP A 100 -2.24 8.51 21.29
C TRP A 100 -3.46 7.82 21.91
N SER A 101 -4.17 6.99 21.15
CA SER A 101 -5.36 6.27 21.60
C SER A 101 -5.05 5.01 22.43
N GLY A 102 -3.78 4.61 22.53
CA GLY A 102 -3.37 3.32 23.12
C GLY A 102 -3.98 2.09 22.43
N SER A 103 -4.25 2.18 21.13
CA SER A 103 -4.89 1.10 20.34
C SER A 103 -3.90 0.22 19.57
N SER A 104 -2.60 0.50 19.64
CA SER A 104 -1.55 -0.31 19.00
C SER A 104 -1.68 -1.81 19.32
N ARG A 105 -1.90 -2.17 20.59
CA ARG A 105 -2.10 -3.57 21.02
C ARG A 105 -3.36 -4.21 20.42
N ALA A 106 -4.40 -3.43 20.13
CA ALA A 106 -5.61 -3.96 19.52
C ALA A 106 -5.33 -4.40 18.08
N LEU A 107 -4.59 -3.57 17.33
CA LEU A 107 -4.16 -3.92 15.98
C LEU A 107 -3.29 -5.18 15.99
N ALA A 108 -2.32 -5.27 16.90
CA ALA A 108 -1.42 -6.43 16.99
C ALA A 108 -2.16 -7.78 17.17
N ARG A 109 -3.34 -7.76 17.81
CA ARG A 109 -4.14 -8.97 18.06
C ARG A 109 -4.96 -9.44 16.87
N VAL A 110 -5.27 -8.55 15.91
CA VAL A 110 -6.14 -8.89 14.77
C VAL A 110 -5.32 -9.26 13.53
N LEU A 111 -4.03 -8.94 13.50
CA LEU A 111 -3.16 -9.29 12.38
C LEU A 111 -2.86 -10.78 12.37
N THR A 112 -3.26 -11.43 11.27
CA THR A 112 -2.90 -12.82 10.94
C THR A 112 -2.03 -12.84 9.70
N LEU A 113 -1.06 -13.77 9.66
CA LEU A 113 -0.32 -14.07 8.45
C LEU A 113 -1.23 -14.89 7.54
N ASP A 114 -1.52 -14.40 6.34
CA ASP A 114 -2.28 -15.15 5.35
C ASP A 114 -1.30 -15.94 4.49
N ASP A 115 -1.34 -17.28 4.59
CA ASP A 115 -0.53 -18.18 3.77
C ASP A 115 -1.10 -18.35 2.36
N ALA A 116 -2.27 -17.76 2.09
CA ALA A 116 -2.82 -17.65 0.75
C ALA A 116 -1.78 -16.98 -0.14
N LEU A 117 -1.29 -17.81 -1.03
CA LEU A 117 -0.28 -17.54 -2.02
C LEU A 117 -0.61 -16.17 -2.69
N GLY A 118 0.31 -15.19 -2.61
CA GLY A 118 0.22 -13.82 -3.15
C GLY A 118 -0.87 -12.91 -2.59
N HIS A 119 -1.45 -13.28 -1.45
CA HIS A 119 -2.10 -12.31 -0.61
C HIS A 119 -1.06 -11.43 0.09
N ALA A 120 -1.55 -10.26 0.50
CA ALA A 120 -0.89 -9.47 1.52
C ALA A 120 -0.42 -10.35 2.67
N PRO A 121 0.80 -10.17 3.20
CA PRO A 121 1.19 -10.92 4.40
C PRO A 121 0.27 -10.64 5.58
N PHE A 122 -0.48 -9.53 5.58
CA PHE A 122 -1.48 -9.18 6.61
C PHE A 122 -2.79 -8.67 5.99
N SER A 123 -3.90 -9.18 6.51
CA SER A 123 -5.26 -8.72 6.21
C SER A 123 -6.10 -8.70 7.49
N ALA A 124 -6.71 -7.56 7.81
CA ALA A 124 -7.54 -7.41 9.01
C ALA A 124 -8.45 -6.18 8.93
N ASP A 125 -9.65 -6.26 9.52
CA ASP A 125 -10.50 -5.10 9.79
C ASP A 125 -10.67 -4.94 11.31
N LEU A 126 -10.38 -3.75 11.84
CA LEU A 126 -10.48 -3.41 13.25
C LEU A 126 -11.45 -2.23 13.42
N THR A 127 -12.58 -2.46 14.09
CA THR A 127 -13.47 -1.38 14.52
C THR A 127 -13.39 -1.24 16.03
N ARG A 128 -13.10 -0.04 16.52
CA ARG A 128 -12.99 0.23 17.96
C ARG A 128 -13.52 1.60 18.29
N ARG A 129 -14.27 1.72 19.38
CA ARG A 129 -14.61 3.02 19.97
C ARG A 129 -13.44 3.55 20.79
N ALA A 130 -13.11 4.83 20.66
CA ALA A 130 -12.15 5.46 21.56
C ALA A 130 -12.66 5.43 23.01
N ARG A 131 -11.76 5.73 23.96
CA ARG A 131 -12.12 5.73 25.38
C ARG A 131 -13.09 6.87 25.67
N ARG A 132 -14.16 6.58 26.44
CA ARG A 132 -15.21 7.54 26.81
C ARG A 132 -14.67 8.81 27.47
N GLU A 133 -13.56 8.70 28.22
CA GLU A 133 -12.90 9.83 28.89
C GLU A 133 -12.32 10.88 27.94
N LEU A 134 -12.09 10.55 26.67
CA LEU A 134 -11.47 11.45 25.71
C LEU A 134 -12.49 12.33 24.96
N LYS A 135 -13.81 12.09 25.14
CA LYS A 135 -14.90 12.74 24.38
C LYS A 135 -14.72 12.58 22.85
N GLN A 136 -14.19 11.43 22.43
CA GLN A 136 -13.85 11.17 21.03
C GLN A 136 -14.48 9.88 20.54
N GLY A 137 -14.68 9.85 19.22
CA GLY A 137 -15.47 8.84 18.55
C GLY A 137 -14.73 7.58 18.13
N GLY A 138 -15.37 6.78 17.30
CA GLY A 138 -14.84 5.49 16.85
C GLY A 138 -13.72 5.60 15.81
N ALA A 139 -12.97 4.51 15.65
CA ALA A 139 -12.10 4.31 14.51
C ALA A 139 -12.41 2.98 13.84
N ARG A 140 -12.40 3.01 12.51
CA ARG A 140 -12.38 1.83 11.66
C ARG A 140 -11.07 1.81 10.90
N ILE A 141 -10.24 0.82 11.18
CA ILE A 141 -8.93 0.62 10.58
C ILE A 141 -8.97 -0.65 9.74
N ARG A 142 -8.41 -0.57 8.55
CA ARG A 142 -8.27 -1.69 7.64
C ARG A 142 -6.80 -1.91 7.36
N VAL A 143 -6.36 -3.15 7.42
CA VAL A 143 -5.03 -3.57 7.00
C VAL A 143 -5.17 -4.39 5.74
N ARG A 144 -4.57 -3.93 4.65
CA ARG A 144 -4.49 -4.63 3.36
C ARG A 144 -3.10 -4.48 2.78
N GLN A 145 -2.56 -5.56 2.24
CA GLN A 145 -1.24 -5.53 1.54
C GLN A 145 -0.10 -5.00 2.41
N GLY A 146 -0.18 -5.31 3.72
CA GLY A 146 0.75 -4.81 4.74
C GLY A 146 0.69 -3.30 4.98
N ILE A 147 -0.34 -2.65 4.48
CA ILE A 147 -0.66 -1.25 4.76
C ILE A 147 -1.89 -1.20 5.67
N ALA A 148 -1.73 -0.63 6.85
CA ALA A 148 -2.80 -0.16 7.70
C ALA A 148 -3.22 1.24 7.24
N VAL A 149 -4.46 1.32 6.76
CA VAL A 149 -5.14 2.55 6.43
C VAL A 149 -6.27 2.75 7.42
N ALA A 150 -6.40 3.96 7.94
CA ALA A 150 -7.60 4.29 8.67
C ALA A 150 -8.71 4.52 7.64
N GLN A 151 -9.75 3.69 7.68
CA GLN A 151 -10.94 3.98 6.89
C GLN A 151 -11.63 5.20 7.43
N GLU A 152 -11.65 5.35 8.76
CA GLU A 152 -12.32 6.44 9.44
C GLU A 152 -11.78 6.56 10.86
N ILE A 153 -11.43 7.78 11.28
CA ILE A 153 -11.13 8.14 12.67
C ILE A 153 -11.96 9.36 13.02
N GLU A 154 -12.91 9.19 13.93
CA GLU A 154 -13.69 10.30 14.45
C GLU A 154 -12.87 11.08 15.50
N LEU A 155 -12.54 12.33 15.17
CA LEU A 155 -11.75 13.25 15.99
C LEU A 155 -12.62 14.03 16.98
N ALA A 156 -13.84 14.39 16.59
CA ALA A 156 -14.80 15.09 17.44
C ALA A 156 -16.23 14.75 17.04
N GLU A 157 -17.13 14.65 18.02
CA GLU A 157 -18.55 14.36 17.77
C GLU A 157 -19.34 15.59 17.30
N GLN A 158 -18.96 16.80 17.75
CA GLN A 158 -19.63 18.07 17.40
C GLN A 158 -18.65 19.25 17.30
N PRO A 159 -18.54 19.93 16.14
CA PRO A 159 -19.01 19.46 14.83
C PRO A 159 -18.36 18.11 14.49
N HIS A 160 -19.11 17.22 13.84
CA HIS A 160 -18.61 15.88 13.54
C HIS A 160 -17.39 16.00 12.63
N THR A 161 -16.24 15.58 13.13
CA THR A 161 -14.94 15.76 12.49
C THR A 161 -14.26 14.41 12.32
N THR A 162 -13.92 14.08 11.09
CA THR A 162 -13.51 12.72 10.72
C THR A 162 -12.29 12.74 9.83
N ALA A 163 -11.27 11.94 10.17
CA ALA A 163 -10.08 11.72 9.37
C ALA A 163 -10.18 10.40 8.59
N PHE A 164 -9.91 10.46 7.29
CA PHE A 164 -9.81 9.31 6.40
C PHE A 164 -8.35 9.20 5.96
N LEU A 165 -7.68 8.07 6.14
CA LEU A 165 -6.23 7.92 5.96
C LEU A 165 -5.92 6.76 5.00
N GLY A 166 -6.45 6.85 3.78
CA GLY A 166 -6.29 5.87 2.70
C GLY A 166 -5.25 6.27 1.65
N GLU A 167 -5.47 5.90 0.39
CA GLU A 167 -4.70 6.40 -0.76
C GLU A 167 -4.74 7.94 -0.84
N THR A 168 -5.85 8.52 -0.39
CA THR A 168 -5.98 9.94 -0.13
C THR A 168 -6.24 10.12 1.35
N ALA A 169 -5.37 10.86 2.03
CA ALA A 169 -5.58 11.24 3.41
C ALA A 169 -6.30 12.58 3.47
N LEU A 170 -7.38 12.68 4.25
CA LEU A 170 -8.15 13.91 4.40
C LEU A 170 -8.78 14.02 5.79
N ILE A 171 -9.11 15.25 6.19
CA ILE A 171 -9.95 15.55 7.36
C ILE A 171 -11.20 16.28 6.87
N ARG A 172 -12.36 15.79 7.29
CA ARG A 172 -13.68 16.33 6.99
C ARG A 172 -14.32 16.88 8.27
N ILE A 173 -14.89 18.08 8.20
CA ILE A 173 -15.64 18.70 9.30
C ILE A 173 -17.07 18.96 8.82
N ASP A 174 -18.02 18.16 9.27
CA ASP A 174 -19.44 18.28 8.91
C ASP A 174 -20.10 19.46 9.65
N ALA A 175 -20.96 20.18 8.93
CA ALA A 175 -21.65 21.42 9.34
C ALA A 175 -20.81 22.71 9.32
N ALA A 176 -19.69 22.72 8.58
CA ALA A 176 -18.91 23.92 8.33
C ALA A 176 -18.74 24.16 6.83
N THR A 177 -18.92 25.40 6.37
CA THR A 177 -18.43 25.85 5.05
C THR A 177 -17.68 27.14 5.25
N LEU A 178 -16.60 27.34 4.51
CA LEU A 178 -15.85 28.59 4.54
C LEU A 178 -16.25 29.47 3.35
N PRO A 179 -16.36 30.79 3.53
CA PRO A 179 -16.39 31.72 2.41
C PRO A 179 -15.21 31.50 1.46
N GLU A 180 -15.41 31.70 0.15
CA GLU A 180 -14.37 31.51 -0.87
C GLU A 180 -13.10 32.33 -0.59
N THR A 181 -13.25 33.52 -0.02
CA THR A 181 -12.13 34.39 0.37
C THR A 181 -11.24 33.75 1.44
N LEU A 182 -11.82 32.98 2.37
CA LEU A 182 -11.04 32.24 3.37
C LEU A 182 -10.42 30.98 2.76
N LEU A 183 -11.10 30.28 1.86
CA LEU A 183 -10.51 29.16 1.13
C LEU A 183 -9.27 29.60 0.35
N ALA A 184 -9.37 30.67 -0.44
CA ALA A 184 -8.24 31.22 -1.19
C ALA A 184 -7.08 31.71 -0.29
N ALA A 185 -7.36 32.12 0.94
CA ALA A 185 -6.34 32.52 1.91
C ALA A 185 -5.64 31.32 2.59
N LEU A 186 -6.33 30.19 2.65
CA LEU A 186 -5.83 28.94 3.20
C LEU A 186 -5.14 28.08 2.14
N GLU A 187 -5.46 28.20 0.86
CA GLU A 187 -4.79 27.46 -0.21
C GLU A 187 -3.26 27.64 -0.18
N PRO A 188 -2.49 26.55 -0.24
CA PRO A 188 -1.03 26.64 -0.26
C PRO A 188 -0.54 27.32 -1.55
N LYS A 189 0.29 28.35 -1.40
CA LYS A 189 0.82 29.13 -2.52
C LYS A 189 2.08 28.46 -3.09
N PRO A 190 2.17 28.22 -4.42
CA PRO A 190 3.23 27.41 -5.03
C PRO A 190 4.65 27.99 -4.93
N LEU A 191 4.80 29.26 -4.58
CA LEU A 191 6.10 29.95 -4.45
C LEU A 191 6.50 30.26 -3.01
N ALA A 192 5.65 29.93 -2.03
CA ALA A 192 5.98 30.04 -0.62
C ALA A 192 6.33 28.63 -0.10
N ASN A 193 7.54 28.44 0.41
CA ASN A 193 7.86 27.27 1.23
C ASN A 193 7.00 27.32 2.49
N ALA A 194 5.78 26.76 2.44
CA ALA A 194 4.97 26.54 3.62
C ALA A 194 3.91 25.48 3.33
N HIS A 195 4.27 24.21 3.51
CA HIS A 195 3.30 23.24 3.99
C HIS A 195 2.78 23.77 5.32
N ARG A 196 1.56 24.30 5.35
CA ARG A 196 1.00 24.88 6.58
C ARG A 196 0.58 23.76 7.53
N PRO A 197 0.93 23.84 8.81
CA PRO A 197 0.45 22.90 9.80
C PRO A 197 -1.06 23.11 9.99
N LEU A 198 -1.81 22.02 9.93
CA LEU A 198 -3.24 22.00 10.15
C LEU A 198 -3.60 22.40 11.58
N GLY A 199 -2.68 22.24 12.53
CA GLY A 199 -2.85 22.70 13.92
C GLY A 199 -3.00 24.22 14.10
N GLU A 200 -2.67 25.02 13.08
CA GLU A 200 -2.96 26.46 13.03
C GLU A 200 -4.44 26.75 12.74
N VAL A 201 -5.13 25.83 12.08
CA VAL A 201 -6.52 26.00 11.63
C VAL A 201 -7.47 25.20 12.52
N ILE A 202 -7.08 23.99 12.89
CA ILE A 202 -7.85 23.06 13.71
C ILE A 202 -7.18 22.93 15.08
N ASP A 203 -7.80 23.53 16.10
CA ASP A 203 -7.37 23.37 17.49
C ASP A 203 -7.85 22.03 18.05
N HIS A 204 -7.16 20.95 17.67
CA HIS A 204 -7.41 19.62 18.21
C HIS A 204 -6.10 19.00 18.73
N PRO A 205 -6.06 18.42 19.95
CA PRO A 205 -4.84 17.89 20.55
C PRO A 205 -4.11 16.87 19.66
N PHE A 206 -4.85 15.98 19.00
CA PHE A 206 -4.27 15.02 18.07
C PHE A 206 -3.69 15.70 16.81
N VAL A 207 -4.39 16.70 16.25
CA VAL A 207 -3.93 17.40 15.03
C VAL A 207 -2.63 18.15 15.29
N ARG A 208 -2.54 18.82 16.45
CA ARG A 208 -1.32 19.49 16.91
C ARG A 208 -0.19 18.50 17.20
N ALA A 209 -0.50 17.39 17.89
CA ALA A 209 0.51 16.39 18.26
C ALA A 209 1.08 15.62 17.06
N ALA A 210 0.26 15.38 16.03
CA ALA A 210 0.68 14.66 14.83
C ALA A 210 1.35 15.57 13.77
N ASP A 211 1.52 16.87 14.04
CA ASP A 211 2.04 17.88 13.09
C ASP A 211 1.41 17.74 11.69
N LEU A 212 0.08 17.55 11.63
CA LEU A 212 -0.59 17.31 10.36
C LEU A 212 -0.40 18.50 9.45
N ARG A 213 -0.14 18.24 8.17
CA ARG A 213 0.02 19.28 7.14
C ARG A 213 -1.03 19.10 6.09
N TYR A 214 -1.66 20.19 5.68
CA TYR A 214 -2.63 20.13 4.59
C TYR A 214 -2.02 20.60 3.27
N SER A 215 -2.44 19.95 2.18
CA SER A 215 -2.03 20.26 0.80
C SER A 215 -3.11 20.99 0.01
N ALA A 216 -4.37 20.91 0.46
CA ALA A 216 -5.48 21.65 -0.10
C ALA A 216 -6.60 21.77 0.93
N VAL A 217 -7.49 22.74 0.73
CA VAL A 217 -8.73 22.90 1.47
C VAL A 217 -9.85 23.21 0.49
N ARG A 218 -11.02 22.60 0.69
CA ARG A 218 -12.20 22.84 -0.15
C ARG A 218 -13.50 22.71 0.65
N ASN A 219 -14.56 23.33 0.16
CA ASN A 219 -15.92 23.00 0.59
C ASN A 219 -16.43 21.79 -0.21
N GLU A 220 -17.02 20.81 0.45
CA GLU A 220 -17.59 19.62 -0.20
C GLU A 220 -18.85 19.15 0.53
N GLY A 221 -20.02 19.33 -0.12
CA GLY A 221 -21.30 18.81 0.39
C GLY A 221 -21.67 19.33 1.79
N GLY A 222 -21.49 20.63 2.05
CA GLY A 222 -21.79 21.25 3.35
C GLY A 222 -20.75 21.00 4.45
N ALA A 223 -19.55 20.53 4.08
CA ALA A 223 -18.41 20.35 4.97
C ALA A 223 -17.16 21.04 4.45
N ILE A 224 -16.19 21.25 5.34
CA ILE A 224 -14.82 21.63 4.99
C ILE A 224 -14.00 20.35 4.90
N VAL A 225 -13.25 20.18 3.82
CA VAL A 225 -12.32 19.06 3.62
C VAL A 225 -10.91 19.60 3.46
N PHE A 226 -9.99 19.08 4.28
CA PHE A 226 -8.55 19.32 4.17
C PHE A 226 -7.88 18.05 3.63
N ASP A 227 -7.18 18.14 2.51
CA ASP A 227 -6.31 17.05 2.06
C ASP A 227 -5.03 17.07 2.90
N VAL A 228 -4.64 15.93 3.45
CA VAL A 228 -3.53 15.79 4.40
C VAL A 228 -2.35 15.13 3.71
N ALA A 229 -1.16 15.73 3.85
CA ALA A 229 0.08 15.09 3.47
C ALA A 229 0.43 14.02 4.51
N SER A 230 0.37 12.75 4.13
CA SER A 230 0.72 11.62 4.98
C SER A 230 1.73 10.74 4.27
N HIS A 231 2.80 10.40 4.98
CA HIS A 231 3.77 9.41 4.51
C HIS A 231 3.52 8.07 5.21
N GLN A 232 3.82 6.97 4.53
CA GLN A 232 3.70 5.66 5.16
C GLN A 232 4.98 5.35 5.93
N THR A 233 4.86 4.72 7.11
CA THR A 233 5.95 4.28 7.99
C THR A 233 5.57 2.99 8.73
N PRO A 234 6.52 2.16 9.18
CA PRO A 234 6.22 1.04 10.05
C PRO A 234 5.56 1.51 11.34
N LEU A 235 4.52 0.80 11.80
CA LEU A 235 3.82 1.15 13.05
C LEU A 235 4.65 0.94 14.32
N ALA A 236 5.74 0.15 14.21
CA ALA A 236 6.76 0.01 15.24
C ALA A 236 8.14 -0.10 14.56
N PRO A 237 9.23 0.25 15.25
CA PRO A 237 10.57 0.06 14.73
C PRO A 237 10.83 -1.42 14.37
N VAL A 238 11.46 -1.64 13.22
CA VAL A 238 11.87 -2.99 12.78
C VAL A 238 13.14 -3.40 13.54
N PRO A 239 13.17 -4.57 14.20
CA PRO A 239 14.32 -5.05 14.95
C PRO A 239 15.54 -5.29 14.06
N ARG A 240 16.75 -5.23 14.65
CA ARG A 240 18.00 -5.40 13.91
C ARG A 240 18.15 -6.80 13.30
N GLU A 241 17.63 -7.82 13.98
CA GLU A 241 17.64 -9.21 13.55
C GLU A 241 16.74 -9.42 12.32
N ALA A 242 15.59 -8.73 12.27
CA ALA A 242 14.73 -8.71 11.09
C ALA A 242 15.39 -7.97 9.92
N TRP A 243 16.13 -6.89 10.19
CA TRP A 243 16.88 -6.17 9.15
C TRP A 243 18.01 -7.01 8.53
N SER A 244 18.64 -7.91 9.28
CA SER A 244 19.82 -8.63 8.82
C SER A 244 19.54 -9.68 7.72
N VAL A 245 18.27 -10.08 7.56
CA VAL A 245 17.85 -11.04 6.53
C VAL A 245 17.32 -10.38 5.26
N LEU A 246 17.33 -9.05 5.20
CA LEU A 246 16.83 -8.28 4.05
C LEU A 246 17.96 -7.85 3.11
N PRO A 247 17.64 -7.55 1.84
CA PRO A 247 18.57 -6.87 0.95
C PRO A 247 19.05 -5.54 1.55
N PHE A 248 20.30 -5.16 1.25
CA PHE A 248 20.89 -3.91 1.74
C PHE A 248 20.14 -2.64 1.27
N ASP A 249 19.43 -2.73 0.14
CA ASP A 249 18.63 -1.66 -0.47
C ASP A 249 17.13 -1.80 -0.19
N ALA A 250 16.74 -2.59 0.81
CA ALA A 250 15.35 -2.70 1.25
C ALA A 250 14.79 -1.34 1.69
N ASP A 251 13.50 -1.13 1.40
CA ASP A 251 12.82 0.11 1.75
C ASP A 251 12.72 0.24 3.29
N PRO A 252 13.23 1.31 3.92
CA PRO A 252 13.09 1.53 5.35
C PRO A 252 11.63 1.58 5.83
N VAL A 253 10.71 1.96 4.94
CA VAL A 253 9.27 2.08 5.20
C VAL A 253 8.55 0.74 5.03
N PHE A 254 8.88 0.00 3.99
CA PHE A 254 8.27 -1.29 3.67
C PHE A 254 9.34 -2.37 3.47
N PRO A 255 10.08 -2.77 4.52
CA PRO A 255 11.26 -3.62 4.39
C PRO A 255 11.01 -4.95 3.69
N TRP A 256 9.81 -5.49 3.85
CA TRP A 256 9.41 -6.74 3.23
C TRP A 256 9.14 -6.59 1.72
N ARG A 257 8.82 -5.39 1.21
CA ARG A 257 8.51 -5.20 -0.21
C ARG A 257 9.74 -5.41 -1.12
N PRO A 258 9.50 -5.69 -2.41
CA PRO A 258 10.54 -5.60 -3.44
C PRO A 258 11.28 -4.26 -3.38
N THR A 259 12.60 -4.29 -3.57
CA THR A 259 13.41 -3.07 -3.57
C THR A 259 13.17 -2.27 -4.84
N ALA A 260 13.48 -0.97 -4.82
CA ALA A 260 13.38 -0.14 -6.03
C ALA A 260 14.22 -0.70 -7.20
N ARG A 261 15.31 -1.44 -6.91
CA ARG A 261 16.11 -2.12 -7.94
C ARG A 261 15.35 -3.27 -8.56
N GLU A 262 14.67 -4.09 -7.75
CA GLU A 262 13.88 -5.24 -8.18
C GLU A 262 12.66 -4.79 -8.98
N ILE A 263 11.92 -3.79 -8.49
CA ILE A 263 10.79 -3.18 -9.21
C ILE A 263 11.25 -2.68 -10.58
N ARG A 264 12.38 -1.94 -10.65
CA ARG A 264 12.93 -1.49 -11.94
C ARG A 264 13.35 -2.64 -12.86
N ALA A 265 13.80 -3.76 -12.32
CA ALA A 265 14.12 -4.94 -13.11
C ALA A 265 12.85 -5.59 -13.66
N HIS A 266 11.82 -5.74 -12.83
CA HIS A 266 10.50 -6.21 -13.26
C HIS A 266 9.90 -5.30 -14.32
N ASP A 267 9.91 -3.97 -14.14
CA ASP A 267 9.41 -3.01 -15.13
C ASP A 267 10.12 -3.11 -16.49
N ARG A 268 11.41 -3.45 -16.50
CA ARG A 268 12.15 -3.69 -17.75
C ARG A 268 11.68 -4.97 -18.42
N LEU A 269 11.47 -6.04 -17.65
CA LEU A 269 10.97 -7.32 -18.13
C LEU A 269 9.53 -7.21 -18.61
N VAL A 270 8.66 -6.49 -17.90
CA VAL A 270 7.28 -6.18 -18.33
C VAL A 270 7.30 -5.46 -19.67
N ARG A 271 8.11 -4.40 -19.81
CA ARG A 271 8.25 -3.67 -21.07
C ARG A 271 8.82 -4.55 -22.20
N ALA A 272 9.75 -5.46 -21.91
CA ALA A 272 10.28 -6.41 -22.88
C ALA A 272 9.22 -7.43 -23.29
N GLY A 273 8.45 -7.95 -22.32
CA GLY A 273 7.36 -8.88 -22.53
C GLY A 273 6.27 -8.30 -23.44
N ARG A 274 5.82 -7.07 -23.17
CA ARG A 274 4.86 -6.35 -24.03
C ARG A 274 5.33 -6.25 -25.48
N ARG A 275 6.59 -5.80 -25.69
CA ARG A 275 7.17 -5.71 -27.04
C ARG A 275 7.26 -7.08 -27.72
N SER A 276 7.58 -8.13 -26.96
CA SER A 276 7.68 -9.50 -27.50
C SER A 276 6.30 -10.03 -27.92
N THR A 277 5.26 -9.80 -27.11
CA THR A 277 3.88 -10.18 -27.46
C THR A 277 3.33 -9.39 -28.65
N GLU A 278 3.64 -8.09 -28.76
CA GLU A 278 3.24 -7.26 -29.90
C GLU A 278 3.89 -7.73 -31.21
N ARG A 279 5.19 -8.07 -31.18
CA ARG A 279 5.91 -8.62 -32.36
C ARG A 279 5.35 -9.95 -32.84
N LEU A 280 4.86 -10.78 -31.91
CA LEU A 280 4.35 -12.12 -32.20
C LEU A 280 2.86 -12.13 -32.59
N GLY A 281 2.22 -10.96 -32.73
CA GLY A 281 0.83 -10.85 -33.18
C GLY A 281 -0.21 -11.25 -32.12
N PHE A 282 0.16 -11.27 -30.82
CA PHE A 282 -0.81 -11.34 -29.72
C PHE A 282 -1.57 -10.00 -29.66
N GLY A 283 -2.54 -9.79 -30.55
CA GLY A 283 -3.32 -8.55 -30.64
C GLY A 283 -3.77 -8.13 -32.04
N THR A 284 -3.36 -8.82 -33.11
CA THR A 284 -3.88 -8.55 -34.46
C THR A 284 -4.94 -9.56 -34.86
N ALA A 285 -6.06 -9.53 -34.16
CA ALA A 285 -7.30 -10.16 -34.60
C ALA A 285 -8.39 -9.08 -34.75
N GLU A 286 -8.11 -8.05 -35.54
CA GLU A 286 -9.12 -7.18 -36.19
C GLU A 286 -8.40 -6.11 -37.02
N ARG A 287 -8.22 -6.41 -38.31
CA ARG A 287 -8.07 -5.46 -39.44
C ARG A 287 -7.80 -6.26 -40.72
N SER A 288 -8.72 -7.15 -41.10
CA SER A 288 -8.91 -7.68 -42.45
C SER A 288 -10.04 -8.70 -42.45
N ALA A 289 -11.27 -8.23 -42.66
CA ALA A 289 -12.42 -8.85 -43.34
C ALA A 289 -13.70 -8.15 -42.87
#